data_AF-F4QSS6-F1
#
_entry.id   AF-F4QSS6-F1
#
_cell.length_a   1.000
_cell.length_b   1.000
_cell.length_c   1.000
_cell.angle_alpha   90.00
_cell.angle_beta   90.00
_cell.angle_gamma   90.00
#
_symmetry.space_group_name_H-M   'P 1'
#
loop_
_entity.id
_entity.type
_entity.pdbx_description
1 polymer ?
#
loop_
_entity_poly.entity_id
_entity_poly.type
_entity_poly.pdbx_seq_one_letter_code
_entity_poly.pdbx_strand_id
1 'polypeptide(L)'
;MTGSVWDTLGIARTRDQKEIKRAYARRLKETNPEDDPEGFKTLRTAYERALAGVDDSGDSVFVFPSLKKPEKVEATPVEAAQDAAEPSPPDPRQIHAGLQGRLENLLRKRQVDPDAVLAAFTAVLKSPAMDLVDVHAATEEWLAWLIANRSPRTDILIAPGCDRFGWGGRGLRQRDHFHVQRILARQRDLNFLGEIRKADSEHNAAYRILSAPPKPVTVLSRLLGQAPTHKISDLLDVVRREYPTAIADLNSETVAQWDDYQARPQLGTWGLRFAAASPPCLVGLLLGQWLLPPEWSALSILLIIPPAFAVASLIGVYGFEMPRRMWLSAFVYGAPVWLRYGWALAIVAALAAAAALPASPITALAVAAASLVVAMWARTTGQADTSDGQLPWQLRAAFSEIYLLAWWLVLAFNLVPLMPFLQMSAAMVAAAVVSAYGQRPMFELWLSWPKWGRLLYGLMVLGLATGTAVLLNDVARAGADAWWPGVAAAVAVTVLAHRPLIPLLGEWGFRLKWYSMIGLVWFALHGGAAHVVIAGAAVLLFWAVAHTILVTARDTFSRT
;
A
#
# COMPACT_ATOMS: atom_id res chain seq x y z
N MET A 1 -5.13 -29.95 -50.50
CA MET A 1 -4.25 -30.36 -49.38
C MET A 1 -3.91 -29.10 -48.59
N THR A 2 -4.39 -28.97 -47.36
CA THR A 2 -4.11 -27.83 -46.48
C THR A 2 -2.68 -27.93 -45.97
N GLY A 3 -1.72 -27.30 -46.67
CA GLY A 3 -0.33 -27.25 -46.21
C GLY A 3 -0.25 -26.65 -44.83
N SER A 4 0.46 -27.32 -43.91
CA SER A 4 0.59 -26.81 -42.54
C SER A 4 1.47 -25.55 -42.56
N VAL A 5 1.22 -24.62 -41.66
CA VAL A 5 1.98 -23.36 -41.50
C VAL A 5 3.50 -23.61 -41.42
N TRP A 6 3.89 -24.76 -40.88
CA TRP A 6 5.27 -25.21 -40.71
C TRP A 6 5.92 -25.63 -42.03
N ASP A 7 5.16 -26.17 -42.97
CA ASP A 7 5.63 -26.53 -44.33
C ASP A 7 5.94 -25.26 -45.14
N THR A 8 5.10 -24.22 -44.98
CA THR A 8 5.32 -22.89 -45.58
C THR A 8 6.51 -22.14 -44.97
N LEU A 9 6.95 -22.48 -43.77
CA LEU A 9 8.18 -21.95 -43.16
C LEU A 9 9.40 -22.88 -43.37
N GLY A 10 9.18 -24.15 -43.74
CA GLY A 10 10.22 -25.15 -43.96
C GLY A 10 10.91 -25.62 -42.68
N ILE A 11 10.18 -25.65 -41.56
CA ILE A 11 10.67 -26.07 -40.24
C ILE A 11 9.70 -27.05 -39.59
N ALA A 12 10.16 -27.82 -38.60
CA ALA A 12 9.27 -28.61 -37.76
C ALA A 12 8.43 -27.70 -36.84
N ARG A 13 7.30 -28.22 -36.35
CA ARG A 13 6.46 -27.51 -35.37
C ARG A 13 7.26 -27.22 -34.10
N THR A 14 7.50 -25.94 -33.83
CA THR A 14 8.33 -25.47 -32.71
C THR A 14 7.62 -24.38 -31.91
N ARG A 15 8.02 -24.19 -30.65
CA ARG A 15 7.63 -23.04 -29.82
C ARG A 15 8.79 -22.06 -29.62
N ASP A 16 9.93 -22.26 -30.29
CA ASP A 16 11.04 -21.31 -30.23
C ASP A 16 10.84 -20.14 -31.22
N GLN A 17 10.60 -18.95 -30.67
CA GLN A 17 10.41 -17.73 -31.45
C GLN A 17 11.63 -17.37 -32.32
N LYS A 18 12.85 -17.68 -31.87
CA LYS A 18 14.09 -17.39 -32.61
C LYS A 18 14.20 -18.27 -33.85
N GLU A 19 13.76 -19.53 -33.75
CA GLU A 19 13.74 -20.48 -34.86
C GLU A 19 12.74 -20.06 -35.94
N ILE A 20 11.53 -19.63 -35.54
CA ILE A 20 10.47 -19.13 -36.44
C ILE A 20 10.95 -17.88 -37.20
N LYS A 21 11.54 -16.90 -36.51
CA LYS A 21 12.08 -15.67 -37.12
C LYS A 21 13.21 -15.95 -38.10
N ARG A 22 14.11 -16.88 -37.78
CA ARG A 22 15.21 -17.28 -38.68
C ARG A 22 14.71 -17.98 -39.93
N ALA A 23 13.68 -18.84 -39.80
CA ALA A 23 13.07 -19.51 -40.94
C ALA A 23 12.41 -18.53 -41.91
N TYR A 24 11.65 -17.57 -41.38
CA TYR A 24 11.04 -16.49 -42.17
C TYR A 24 12.10 -15.66 -42.90
N ALA A 25 13.19 -15.25 -42.23
CA ALA A 25 14.25 -14.46 -42.85
C ALA A 25 15.02 -15.21 -43.96
N ARG A 26 15.10 -16.56 -43.89
CA ARG A 26 15.68 -17.36 -44.98
C ARG A 26 14.75 -17.38 -46.20
N ARG A 27 13.47 -17.72 -46.00
CA ARG A 27 12.45 -17.77 -47.08
C ARG A 27 12.20 -16.40 -47.72
N LEU A 28 12.28 -15.32 -46.95
CA LEU A 28 12.11 -13.96 -47.46
C LEU A 28 13.19 -13.54 -48.48
N LYS A 29 14.40 -14.12 -48.41
CA LYS A 29 15.45 -13.85 -49.39
C LYS A 29 15.18 -14.52 -50.75
N GLU A 30 14.38 -15.57 -50.75
CA GLU A 30 14.01 -16.32 -51.95
C GLU A 30 12.70 -15.79 -52.56
N THR A 31 11.79 -15.27 -51.72
CA THR A 31 10.51 -14.70 -52.14
C THR A 31 10.56 -13.16 -52.10
N ASN A 32 11.02 -12.56 -53.20
CA ASN A 32 11.08 -11.11 -53.36
C ASN A 32 9.67 -10.55 -53.71
N PRO A 33 9.17 -9.52 -53.00
CA PRO A 33 7.81 -8.99 -53.23
C PRO A 33 7.52 -8.46 -54.63
N GLU A 34 8.55 -8.08 -55.38
CA GLU A 34 8.40 -7.60 -56.77
C GLU A 34 8.27 -8.75 -57.79
N ASP A 35 8.79 -9.94 -57.46
CA ASP A 35 8.83 -11.10 -58.36
C ASP A 35 7.66 -12.08 -58.08
N ASP A 36 7.21 -12.22 -56.83
CA ASP A 36 6.08 -13.07 -56.44
C ASP A 36 5.27 -12.49 -55.24
N PRO A 37 4.26 -11.63 -55.51
CA PRO A 37 3.45 -11.01 -54.47
C PRO A 37 2.52 -12.00 -53.75
N GLU A 38 2.08 -13.08 -54.39
CA GLU A 38 1.20 -14.09 -53.78
C GLU A 38 1.99 -15.06 -52.89
N GLY A 39 3.22 -15.42 -53.29
CA GLY A 39 4.18 -16.14 -52.44
C GLY A 39 4.55 -15.38 -51.18
N PHE A 40 4.76 -14.05 -51.29
CA PHE A 40 5.06 -13.20 -50.13
C PHE A 40 3.88 -13.14 -49.15
N LYS A 41 2.64 -12.96 -49.62
CA LYS A 41 1.44 -12.99 -48.77
C LYS A 41 1.29 -14.33 -48.04
N THR A 42 1.55 -15.43 -48.73
CA THR A 42 1.44 -16.78 -48.17
C THR A 42 2.49 -17.02 -47.08
N LEU A 43 3.74 -16.60 -47.32
CA LEU A 43 4.84 -16.67 -46.34
C LEU A 43 4.58 -15.80 -45.11
N ARG A 44 4.10 -14.56 -45.33
CA ARG A 44 3.73 -13.61 -44.26
C ARG A 44 2.63 -14.17 -43.37
N THR A 45 1.56 -14.70 -43.97
CA THR A 45 0.41 -15.26 -43.25
C THR A 45 0.81 -16.48 -42.42
N ALA A 46 1.70 -17.33 -42.95
CA ALA A 46 2.24 -18.48 -42.21
C ALA A 46 3.07 -18.04 -40.99
N TYR A 47 3.96 -17.06 -41.16
CA TYR A 47 4.76 -16.51 -40.07
C TYR A 47 3.90 -15.93 -38.93
N GLU A 48 2.89 -15.13 -39.27
CA GLU A 48 1.99 -14.52 -38.29
C GLU A 48 1.17 -15.57 -37.52
N ARG A 49 0.71 -16.63 -38.20
CA ARG A 49 0.03 -17.77 -37.54
C ARG A 49 0.94 -18.60 -36.64
N ALA A 50 2.22 -18.77 -37.01
CA ALA A 50 3.17 -19.51 -36.18
C ALA A 50 3.52 -18.76 -34.89
N LEU A 51 3.57 -17.43 -34.93
CA LEU A 51 3.85 -16.57 -33.77
C LEU A 51 2.67 -16.42 -32.81
N ALA A 52 1.44 -16.37 -33.33
CA ALA A 52 0.23 -16.25 -32.51
C ALA A 52 0.02 -17.40 -31.50
N GLY A 53 0.73 -18.53 -31.67
CA GLY A 53 0.69 -19.68 -30.76
C GLY A 53 1.78 -19.72 -29.68
N VAL A 54 2.65 -18.70 -29.57
CA VAL A 54 3.91 -18.74 -28.78
C VAL A 54 4.00 -17.65 -27.70
N ASP A 55 2.94 -16.86 -27.44
CA ASP A 55 3.02 -15.77 -26.45
C ASP A 55 3.09 -16.25 -24.99
N ASP A 56 4.30 -16.31 -24.43
CA ASP A 56 4.70 -15.73 -23.13
C ASP A 56 6.23 -15.83 -22.97
N SER A 57 6.96 -14.73 -23.21
CA SER A 57 8.29 -14.39 -22.64
C SER A 57 8.83 -13.15 -23.37
N GLY A 58 8.91 -12.03 -22.64
CA GLY A 58 9.49 -10.79 -23.12
C GLY A 58 11.00 -10.92 -23.39
N ASP A 59 11.39 -10.69 -24.64
CA ASP A 59 12.71 -10.21 -25.02
C ASP A 59 12.70 -9.80 -26.50
N SER A 60 12.37 -8.53 -26.77
CA SER A 60 12.47 -7.95 -28.11
C SER A 60 13.81 -7.22 -28.27
N VAL A 61 14.83 -7.96 -28.71
CA VAL A 61 16.04 -7.35 -29.30
C VAL A 61 15.68 -6.84 -30.70
N PHE A 62 15.65 -5.51 -30.85
CA PHE A 62 15.53 -4.85 -32.15
C PHE A 62 16.84 -4.97 -32.93
N VAL A 63 16.81 -5.65 -34.07
CA VAL A 63 17.86 -5.58 -35.09
C VAL A 63 17.34 -4.72 -36.23
N PHE A 64 17.88 -3.51 -36.38
CA PHE A 64 17.63 -2.69 -37.55
C PHE A 64 18.40 -3.26 -38.74
N PRO A 65 17.78 -3.38 -39.94
CA PRO A 65 18.54 -3.54 -41.17
C PRO A 65 19.35 -2.25 -41.39
N SER A 66 20.68 -2.38 -41.45
CA SER A 66 21.56 -1.27 -41.83
C SER A 66 21.22 -0.86 -43.27
N LEU A 67 20.58 0.29 -43.41
CA LEU A 67 20.38 0.92 -44.72
C LEU A 67 21.74 1.35 -45.26
N LYS A 68 22.12 0.77 -46.40
CA LYS A 68 23.31 1.11 -47.16
C LYS A 68 23.24 2.61 -47.51
N LYS A 69 24.25 3.37 -47.07
CA LYS A 69 24.47 4.79 -47.36
C LYS A 69 24.37 5.05 -48.87
N PRO A 70 23.67 6.10 -49.35
CA PRO A 70 23.57 6.34 -50.77
C PRO A 70 24.94 6.76 -51.31
N GLU A 71 25.35 6.06 -52.36
CA GLU A 71 26.51 6.35 -53.17
C GLU A 71 26.25 7.60 -54.00
N LYS A 72 27.24 8.48 -54.04
CA LYS A 72 27.22 9.78 -54.71
C LYS A 72 27.12 9.56 -56.22
N VAL A 73 25.96 9.83 -56.81
CA VAL A 73 25.81 9.91 -58.27
C VAL A 73 26.46 11.21 -58.74
N GLU A 74 27.51 11.08 -59.54
CA GLU A 74 28.13 12.18 -60.28
C GLU A 74 27.14 12.75 -61.30
N ALA A 75 26.92 14.06 -61.23
CA ALA A 75 26.12 14.79 -62.20
C ALA A 75 26.93 15.04 -63.46
N THR A 76 26.49 14.48 -64.58
CA THR A 76 26.85 14.95 -65.92
C THR A 76 26.13 16.28 -66.18
N PRO A 77 26.77 17.33 -66.72
CA PRO A 77 26.10 18.59 -66.99
C PRO A 77 25.24 18.45 -68.24
N VAL A 78 23.93 18.64 -68.10
CA VAL A 78 23.05 18.94 -69.25
C VAL A 78 22.90 20.45 -69.34
N GLU A 79 23.28 20.94 -70.51
CA GLU A 79 23.29 22.31 -70.97
C GLU A 79 21.91 22.97 -70.84
N ALA A 80 21.92 24.21 -70.34
CA ALA A 80 20.73 24.98 -70.02
C ALA A 80 19.99 25.44 -71.30
N ALA A 81 18.77 24.93 -71.49
CA ALA A 81 17.74 25.60 -72.26
C ALA A 81 16.77 26.26 -71.27
N GLN A 82 16.79 27.58 -71.23
CA GLN A 82 15.84 28.40 -70.48
C GLN A 82 14.50 28.40 -71.22
N ASP A 83 13.52 27.70 -70.66
CA ASP A 83 12.11 28.00 -70.91
C ASP A 83 11.45 28.35 -69.58
N ALA A 84 10.75 29.48 -69.59
CA ALA A 84 10.06 30.06 -68.44
C ALA A 84 9.00 29.10 -67.90
N ALA A 85 9.23 28.55 -66.72
CA ALA A 85 8.25 27.75 -65.98
C ALA A 85 7.47 28.62 -64.99
N GLU A 86 6.15 28.59 -65.11
CA GLU A 86 5.18 29.12 -64.15
C GLU A 86 5.44 28.56 -62.72
N PRO A 87 5.12 29.32 -61.66
CA PRO A 87 5.31 28.84 -60.29
C PRO A 87 4.43 27.62 -60.03
N SER A 88 5.06 26.47 -59.75
CA SER A 88 4.35 25.27 -59.28
C SER A 88 3.59 25.59 -57.98
N PRO A 89 2.35 25.07 -57.81
CA PRO A 89 1.57 25.30 -56.60
C PRO A 89 2.34 24.84 -55.35
N PRO A 90 2.20 25.56 -54.22
CA PRO A 90 2.94 25.27 -53.00
C PRO A 90 2.71 23.83 -52.51
N ASP A 91 3.79 23.12 -52.17
CA ASP A 91 3.74 21.76 -51.63
C ASP A 91 2.81 21.71 -50.40
N PRO A 92 1.76 20.86 -50.40
CA PRO A 92 0.84 20.70 -49.28
C PRO A 92 1.52 20.48 -47.92
N ARG A 93 2.71 19.86 -47.90
CA ARG A 93 3.49 19.62 -46.68
C ARG A 93 4.00 20.92 -46.04
N GLN A 94 4.41 21.90 -46.84
CA GLN A 94 4.90 23.18 -46.34
C GLN A 94 3.76 24.00 -45.71
N ILE A 95 2.59 23.97 -46.33
CA ILE A 95 1.37 24.59 -45.78
C ILE A 95 1.02 23.92 -44.44
N HIS A 96 1.09 22.59 -44.37
CA HIS A 96 0.83 21.84 -43.14
C HIS A 96 1.79 22.24 -42.00
N ALA A 97 3.10 22.30 -42.27
CA ALA A 97 4.10 22.73 -41.30
C ALA A 97 3.83 24.17 -40.79
N GLY A 98 3.39 25.08 -41.67
CA GLY A 98 2.97 26.43 -41.30
C GLY A 98 1.78 26.45 -40.34
N LEU A 99 0.79 25.56 -40.56
CA LEU A 99 -0.37 25.41 -39.66
C LEU A 99 0.04 24.84 -38.29
N GLN A 100 0.94 23.86 -38.26
CA GLN A 100 1.51 23.32 -37.02
C GLN A 100 2.22 24.42 -36.21
N GLY A 101 3.08 25.21 -36.88
CA GLY A 101 3.79 26.33 -36.25
C GLY A 101 2.84 27.41 -35.70
N ARG A 102 1.73 27.68 -36.39
CA ARG A 102 0.69 28.61 -35.90
C ARG A 102 0.05 28.12 -34.60
N LEU A 103 -0.29 26.84 -34.51
CA LEU A 103 -0.85 26.24 -33.30
C LEU A 103 0.15 26.33 -32.13
N GLU A 104 1.42 25.98 -32.34
CA GLU A 104 2.44 26.09 -31.30
C GLU A 104 2.61 27.54 -30.81
N ASN A 105 2.63 28.50 -31.73
CA ASN A 105 2.78 29.91 -31.39
C ASN A 105 1.62 30.44 -30.55
N LEU A 106 0.39 29.97 -30.78
CA LEU A 106 -0.76 30.31 -29.93
C LEU A 106 -0.60 29.74 -28.52
N LEU A 107 -0.15 28.49 -28.39
CA LEU A 107 0.03 27.82 -27.10
C LEU A 107 1.23 28.38 -26.28
N ARG A 108 2.19 29.04 -26.95
CA ARG A 108 3.30 29.74 -26.28
C ARG A 108 2.87 31.04 -25.59
N LYS A 109 1.78 31.68 -26.03
CA LYS A 109 1.29 32.93 -25.43
C LYS A 109 0.89 32.72 -23.97
N ARG A 110 1.05 33.76 -23.13
CA ARG A 110 0.72 33.71 -21.69
C ARG A 110 -0.79 33.57 -21.45
N GLN A 111 -1.59 34.21 -22.29
CA GLN A 111 -3.04 34.09 -22.31
C GLN A 111 -3.45 33.40 -23.61
N VAL A 112 -4.17 32.30 -23.47
CA VAL A 112 -4.61 31.46 -24.58
C VAL A 112 -6.09 31.70 -24.79
N ASP A 113 -6.47 32.11 -26.00
CA ASP A 113 -7.87 32.17 -26.41
C ASP A 113 -8.31 30.75 -26.81
N PRO A 114 -9.25 30.12 -26.08
CA PRO A 114 -9.66 28.74 -26.31
C PRO A 114 -10.20 28.51 -27.73
N ASP A 115 -10.98 29.47 -28.24
CA ASP A 115 -11.63 29.36 -29.55
C ASP A 115 -10.59 29.47 -30.68
N ALA A 116 -9.61 30.36 -30.54
CA ALA A 116 -8.52 30.49 -31.49
C ALA A 116 -7.63 29.23 -31.55
N VAL A 117 -7.43 28.55 -30.41
CA VAL A 117 -6.68 27.29 -30.35
C VAL A 117 -7.45 26.16 -31.02
N LEU A 118 -8.74 26.02 -30.74
CA LEU A 118 -9.60 25.03 -31.41
C LEU A 118 -9.68 25.27 -32.92
N ALA A 119 -9.77 26.53 -33.35
CA ALA A 119 -9.76 26.89 -34.76
C ALA A 119 -8.42 26.53 -35.44
N ALA A 120 -7.28 26.82 -34.79
CA ALA A 120 -5.97 26.45 -35.30
C ALA A 120 -5.76 24.93 -35.35
N PHE A 121 -6.20 24.21 -34.32
CA PHE A 121 -6.20 22.74 -34.30
C PHE A 121 -7.05 22.16 -35.43
N THR A 122 -8.26 22.68 -35.63
CA THR A 122 -9.15 22.27 -36.72
C THR A 122 -8.54 22.55 -38.09
N ALA A 123 -7.80 23.65 -38.25
CA ALA A 123 -7.10 23.97 -39.49
C ALA A 123 -5.99 22.96 -39.81
N VAL A 124 -5.22 22.52 -38.80
CA VAL A 124 -4.23 21.44 -38.96
C VAL A 124 -4.90 20.15 -39.43
N LEU A 125 -6.02 19.77 -38.82
CA LEU A 125 -6.76 18.54 -39.17
C LEU A 125 -7.43 18.58 -40.55
N LYS A 126 -7.79 19.77 -41.04
CA LYS A 126 -8.41 19.99 -42.37
C LYS A 126 -7.38 20.26 -43.48
N SER A 127 -6.09 20.22 -43.16
CA SER A 127 -5.03 20.43 -44.14
C SER A 127 -5.07 19.33 -45.22
N PRO A 128 -4.96 19.65 -46.52
CA PRO A 128 -4.93 18.65 -47.59
C PRO A 128 -3.80 17.62 -47.45
N ALA A 129 -2.73 17.95 -46.73
CA ALA A 129 -1.63 17.03 -46.47
C ALA A 129 -2.02 15.88 -45.51
N MET A 130 -3.12 15.98 -44.77
CA MET A 130 -3.59 14.92 -43.86
C MET A 130 -4.12 13.67 -44.57
N ASP A 131 -4.34 13.74 -45.89
CA ASP A 131 -4.67 12.58 -46.73
C ASP A 131 -3.45 11.70 -47.02
N LEU A 132 -2.23 12.23 -46.84
CA LEU A 132 -0.98 11.48 -46.96
C LEU A 132 -0.73 10.68 -45.68
N VAL A 133 -0.50 9.37 -45.81
CA VAL A 133 -0.38 8.43 -44.68
C VAL A 133 0.81 8.76 -43.76
N ASP A 134 1.94 9.18 -44.33
CA ASP A 134 3.14 9.59 -43.60
C ASP A 134 2.91 10.86 -42.78
N VAL A 135 2.27 11.87 -43.38
CA VAL A 135 1.91 13.13 -42.70
C VAL A 135 0.86 12.87 -41.62
N HIS A 136 -0.12 12.01 -41.89
CA HIS A 136 -1.15 11.65 -40.91
C HIS A 136 -0.53 11.05 -39.63
N ALA A 137 0.34 10.06 -39.78
CA ALA A 137 1.01 9.40 -38.66
C ALA A 137 1.94 10.36 -37.90
N ALA A 138 2.74 11.16 -38.62
CA ALA A 138 3.64 12.13 -38.00
C ALA A 138 2.87 13.22 -37.24
N THR A 139 1.74 13.68 -37.78
CA THR A 139 0.90 14.70 -37.15
C THR A 139 0.15 14.16 -35.94
N GLU A 140 -0.31 12.91 -35.98
CA GLU A 140 -0.88 12.24 -34.80
C GLU A 140 0.13 12.17 -33.65
N GLU A 141 1.35 11.71 -33.92
CA GLU A 141 2.41 11.59 -32.92
C GLU A 141 2.83 12.96 -32.36
N TRP A 142 2.98 13.96 -33.23
CA TRP A 142 3.29 15.33 -32.83
C TRP A 142 2.17 15.95 -31.99
N LEU A 143 0.90 15.78 -32.37
CA LEU A 143 -0.24 16.26 -31.59
C LEU A 143 -0.33 15.56 -30.23
N ALA A 144 -0.13 14.24 -30.18
CA ALA A 144 -0.11 13.49 -28.94
C ALA A 144 1.00 14.00 -28.00
N TRP A 145 2.21 14.20 -28.53
CA TRP A 145 3.32 14.80 -27.79
C TRP A 145 2.98 16.21 -27.29
N LEU A 146 2.44 17.06 -28.17
CA LEU A 146 2.13 18.46 -27.87
C LEU A 146 1.09 18.55 -26.75
N ILE A 147 0.01 17.78 -26.85
CA ILE A 147 -1.08 17.77 -25.85
C ILE A 147 -0.56 17.24 -24.51
N ALA A 148 0.18 16.13 -24.51
CA ALA A 148 0.70 15.53 -23.28
C ALA A 148 1.72 16.43 -22.54
N ASN A 149 2.54 17.19 -23.28
CA ASN A 149 3.62 17.97 -22.69
C ASN A 149 3.25 19.41 -22.35
N ARG A 150 2.12 19.92 -22.87
CA ARG A 150 1.66 21.29 -22.62
C ARG A 150 0.40 21.36 -21.76
N SER A 151 -0.09 20.23 -21.25
CA SER A 151 -1.15 20.19 -20.22
C SER A 151 -0.69 21.00 -18.98
N PRO A 152 -1.56 21.81 -18.36
CA PRO A 152 -3.02 21.89 -18.53
C PRO A 152 -3.50 22.80 -19.68
N ARG A 153 -2.62 23.50 -20.40
CA ARG A 153 -3.04 24.50 -21.42
C ARG A 153 -3.71 23.88 -22.65
N THR A 154 -3.38 22.64 -22.95
CA THR A 154 -3.89 21.87 -24.09
C THR A 154 -5.07 20.98 -23.73
N ASP A 155 -5.64 21.10 -22.53
CA ASP A 155 -6.72 20.22 -22.06
C ASP A 155 -7.97 20.30 -22.96
N ILE A 156 -8.23 21.45 -23.56
CA ILE A 156 -9.33 21.64 -24.53
C ILE A 156 -9.17 20.79 -25.82
N LEU A 157 -7.94 20.39 -26.15
CA LEU A 157 -7.64 19.58 -27.34
C LEU A 157 -7.76 18.08 -27.08
N ILE A 158 -7.88 17.65 -25.81
CA ILE A 158 -7.93 16.23 -25.44
C ILE A 158 -9.15 15.55 -26.04
N ALA A 159 -10.36 16.07 -25.78
CA ALA A 159 -11.59 15.46 -26.28
C ALA A 159 -11.64 15.45 -27.83
N PRO A 160 -11.41 16.58 -28.54
CA PRO A 160 -11.37 16.58 -30.00
C PRO A 160 -10.28 15.65 -30.60
N GLY A 161 -9.12 15.55 -29.95
CA GLY A 161 -8.05 14.65 -30.36
C GLY A 161 -8.43 13.17 -30.20
N CYS A 162 -9.00 12.82 -29.05
CA CYS A 162 -9.51 11.47 -28.79
C CYS A 162 -10.59 11.07 -29.79
N ASP A 163 -11.51 11.97 -30.12
CA ASP A 163 -12.60 11.71 -31.09
C ASP A 163 -12.05 11.53 -32.52
N ARG A 164 -11.04 12.32 -32.91
CA ARG A 164 -10.48 12.29 -34.27
C ARG A 164 -9.57 11.09 -34.55
N PHE A 165 -8.73 10.73 -33.58
CA PHE A 165 -7.69 9.69 -33.73
C PHE A 165 -8.06 8.37 -33.02
N GLY A 166 -9.18 8.35 -32.28
CA GLY A 166 -9.66 7.15 -31.61
C GLY A 166 -8.73 6.65 -30.50
N TRP A 167 -7.99 7.55 -29.84
CA TRP A 167 -6.99 7.24 -28.80
C TRP A 167 -7.53 6.41 -27.62
N GLY A 168 -8.83 6.47 -27.34
CA GLY A 168 -9.50 5.68 -26.29
C GLY A 168 -9.89 4.25 -26.68
N GLY A 169 -9.51 3.78 -27.88
CA GLY A 169 -9.83 2.45 -28.40
C GLY A 169 -9.09 1.30 -27.72
N ARG A 170 -9.49 0.05 -28.03
CA ARG A 170 -8.89 -1.18 -27.48
C ARG A 170 -7.74 -1.75 -28.34
N GLY A 171 -7.10 -0.94 -29.18
CA GLY A 171 -6.03 -1.40 -30.09
C GLY A 171 -4.68 -1.61 -29.39
N LEU A 172 -3.92 -2.65 -29.77
CA LEU A 172 -2.56 -2.91 -29.24
C LEU A 172 -1.60 -1.72 -29.44
N ARG A 173 -1.62 -1.08 -30.61
CA ARG A 173 -0.76 0.08 -30.93
C ARG A 173 -0.96 1.27 -29.98
N GLN A 174 -2.17 1.44 -29.45
CA GLN A 174 -2.52 2.56 -28.56
C GLN A 174 -2.06 2.30 -27.12
N ARG A 175 -1.97 1.03 -26.71
CA ARG A 175 -1.50 0.65 -25.37
C ARG A 175 -0.02 0.95 -25.18
N ASP A 176 0.81 0.91 -26.22
CA ASP A 176 2.25 1.13 -26.09
C ASP A 176 2.67 2.62 -26.28
N HIS A 177 1.73 3.49 -26.66
CA HIS A 177 2.03 4.89 -26.96
C HIS A 177 2.03 5.77 -25.69
N PHE A 178 3.22 6.07 -25.17
CA PHE A 178 3.43 6.82 -23.92
C PHE A 178 2.64 8.13 -23.82
N HIS A 179 2.65 8.97 -24.88
CA HIS A 179 1.92 10.25 -24.85
C HIS A 179 0.41 10.08 -24.80
N VAL A 180 -0.14 9.07 -25.49
CA VAL A 180 -1.57 8.79 -25.50
C VAL A 180 -2.02 8.32 -24.12
N GLN A 181 -1.25 7.45 -23.45
CA GLN A 181 -1.56 7.07 -22.07
C GLN A 181 -1.61 8.27 -21.11
N ARG A 182 -0.70 9.23 -21.27
CA ARG A 182 -0.71 10.48 -20.48
C ARG A 182 -1.94 11.33 -20.76
N ILE A 183 -2.36 11.43 -22.02
CA ILE A 183 -3.59 12.13 -22.43
C ILE A 183 -4.82 11.46 -21.81
N LEU A 184 -4.92 10.13 -21.89
CA LEU A 184 -6.03 9.38 -21.30
C LEU A 184 -6.05 9.46 -19.76
N ALA A 185 -4.88 9.47 -19.11
CA ALA A 185 -4.78 9.74 -17.68
C ALA A 185 -5.30 11.15 -17.36
N ARG A 186 -4.84 12.18 -18.09
CA ARG A 186 -5.32 13.55 -17.90
C ARG A 186 -6.82 13.68 -18.16
N GLN A 187 -7.37 12.97 -19.14
CA GLN A 187 -8.81 12.94 -19.41
C GLN A 187 -9.60 12.37 -18.23
N ARG A 188 -9.14 11.27 -17.61
CA ARG A 188 -9.75 10.71 -16.40
C ARG A 188 -9.72 11.71 -15.24
N ASP A 189 -8.59 12.39 -15.07
CA ASP A 189 -8.41 13.42 -14.03
C ASP A 189 -9.39 14.58 -14.24
N LEU A 190 -9.55 15.08 -15.48
CA LEU A 190 -10.51 16.14 -15.80
C LEU A 190 -11.97 15.73 -15.56
N ASN A 191 -12.32 14.50 -15.91
CA ASN A 191 -13.66 13.96 -15.63
C ASN A 191 -13.92 13.90 -14.13
N PHE A 192 -12.95 13.41 -13.34
CA PHE A 192 -13.02 13.40 -11.88
C PHE A 192 -13.14 14.82 -11.31
N LEU A 193 -12.34 15.78 -11.78
CA LEU A 193 -12.45 17.18 -11.39
C LEU A 193 -13.83 17.77 -11.71
N GLY A 194 -14.41 17.38 -12.85
CA GLY A 194 -15.78 17.73 -13.23
C GLY A 194 -16.82 17.19 -12.24
N GLU A 195 -16.67 15.95 -11.80
CA GLU A 195 -17.56 15.32 -10.82
C GLU A 195 -17.45 15.98 -9.43
N ILE A 196 -16.25 16.19 -8.90
CA ILE A 196 -16.07 16.79 -7.57
C ILE A 196 -16.47 18.27 -7.50
N ARG A 197 -16.49 18.98 -8.64
CA ARG A 197 -16.99 20.36 -8.74
C ARG A 197 -18.50 20.46 -8.55
N LYS A 198 -19.26 19.38 -8.79
CA LYS A 198 -20.70 19.35 -8.56
C LYS A 198 -21.00 19.50 -7.06
N ALA A 199 -22.00 20.30 -6.71
CA ALA A 199 -22.32 20.64 -5.33
C ALA A 199 -22.71 19.44 -4.45
N ASP A 200 -23.24 18.37 -5.05
CA ASP A 200 -23.68 17.15 -4.37
C ASP A 200 -22.55 16.12 -4.15
N SER A 201 -21.35 16.40 -4.66
CA SER A 201 -20.22 15.48 -4.49
C SER A 201 -19.71 15.52 -3.05
N GLU A 202 -19.45 14.35 -2.47
CA GLU A 202 -18.81 14.18 -1.15
C GLU A 202 -17.51 14.99 -1.03
N HIS A 203 -16.74 15.07 -2.12
CA HIS A 203 -15.44 15.73 -2.19
C HIS A 203 -15.53 17.24 -2.47
N ASN A 204 -16.72 17.80 -2.76
CA ASN A 204 -16.87 19.20 -3.17
C ASN A 204 -16.35 20.18 -2.11
N ALA A 205 -16.68 19.94 -0.85
CA ALA A 205 -16.27 20.81 0.25
C ALA A 205 -14.74 20.86 0.40
N ALA A 206 -14.08 19.70 0.29
CA ALA A 206 -12.62 19.61 0.35
C ALA A 206 -11.97 20.25 -0.89
N TYR A 207 -12.51 19.99 -2.09
CA TYR A 207 -12.05 20.59 -3.34
C TYR A 207 -12.10 22.12 -3.30
N ARG A 208 -13.20 22.70 -2.78
CA ARG A 208 -13.33 24.16 -2.63
C ARG A 208 -12.27 24.76 -1.71
N ILE A 209 -11.91 24.06 -0.63
CA ILE A 209 -10.87 24.51 0.29
C ILE A 209 -9.50 24.42 -0.37
N LEU A 210 -9.18 23.30 -1.03
CA LEU A 210 -7.90 23.07 -1.70
C LEU A 210 -7.67 23.95 -2.94
N SER A 211 -8.75 24.42 -3.57
CA SER A 211 -8.68 25.33 -4.72
C SER A 211 -8.64 26.81 -4.32
N ALA A 212 -8.99 27.14 -3.07
CA ALA A 212 -8.97 28.50 -2.54
C ALA A 212 -7.59 28.87 -1.97
N PRO A 213 -7.27 30.17 -1.78
CA PRO A 213 -6.06 30.58 -1.08
C PRO A 213 -6.02 30.06 0.37
N PRO A 214 -4.82 29.86 0.94
CA PRO A 214 -4.63 29.19 2.22
C PRO A 214 -5.33 29.94 3.37
N LYS A 215 -6.04 29.19 4.22
CA LYS A 215 -6.66 29.71 5.45
C LYS A 215 -6.03 29.01 6.66
N PRO A 216 -5.68 29.74 7.73
CA PRO A 216 -5.07 29.12 8.91
C PRO A 216 -6.04 28.19 9.61
N VAL A 217 -5.61 26.95 9.87
CA VAL A 217 -6.38 25.99 10.66
C VAL A 217 -6.19 26.30 12.14
N THR A 218 -7.23 26.83 12.80
CA THR A 218 -7.18 27.19 14.22
C THR A 218 -7.56 26.02 15.13
N VAL A 219 -7.04 26.00 16.36
CA VAL A 219 -7.41 25.01 17.39
C VAL A 219 -8.92 25.04 17.67
N LEU A 220 -9.51 26.24 17.73
CA LEU A 220 -10.94 26.44 18.01
C LEU A 220 -11.84 25.83 16.91
N SER A 221 -11.53 26.06 15.63
CA SER A 221 -12.31 25.48 14.52
C SER A 221 -12.30 23.95 14.53
N ARG A 222 -11.18 23.34 14.96
CA ARG A 222 -11.07 21.88 15.13
C ARG A 222 -11.87 21.39 16.33
N LEU A 223 -11.82 22.10 17.46
CA LEU A 223 -12.56 21.75 18.67
C LEU A 223 -14.08 21.66 18.41
N LEU A 224 -14.58 22.64 17.65
CA LEU A 224 -15.98 22.74 17.24
C LEU A 224 -16.35 21.76 16.11
N GLY A 225 -15.39 21.03 15.54
CA GLY A 225 -15.63 20.10 14.43
C GLY A 225 -15.91 20.78 13.09
N GLN A 226 -15.60 22.08 12.97
CA GLN A 226 -15.85 22.88 11.76
C GLN A 226 -14.74 22.73 10.70
N ALA A 227 -13.59 22.19 11.08
CA ALA A 227 -12.48 21.93 10.16
C ALA A 227 -12.62 20.52 9.53
N PRO A 228 -12.87 20.39 8.22
CA PRO A 228 -13.07 19.10 7.55
C PRO A 228 -11.74 18.38 7.25
N THR A 229 -10.90 18.22 8.27
CA THR A 229 -9.52 17.69 8.18
C THR A 229 -9.47 16.31 7.52
N HIS A 230 -10.34 15.38 7.94
CA HIS A 230 -10.42 14.04 7.34
C HIS A 230 -10.77 14.10 5.85
N LYS A 231 -11.79 14.89 5.47
CA LYS A 231 -12.23 15.00 4.06
C LYS A 231 -11.15 15.56 3.14
N ILE A 232 -10.32 16.47 3.66
CA ILE A 232 -9.20 17.06 2.92
C ILE A 232 -8.07 16.03 2.75
N SER A 233 -7.73 15.29 3.82
CA SER A 233 -6.75 14.21 3.76
C SER A 233 -7.18 13.15 2.74
N ASP A 234 -8.44 12.71 2.82
CA ASP A 234 -9.01 11.68 1.95
C ASP A 234 -8.98 12.10 0.47
N LEU A 235 -9.40 13.33 0.16
CA LEU A 235 -9.32 13.86 -1.20
C LEU A 235 -7.86 13.95 -1.71
N LEU A 236 -6.93 14.40 -0.86
CA LEU A 236 -5.50 14.47 -1.24
C LEU A 236 -4.93 13.08 -1.50
N ASP A 237 -5.29 12.08 -0.69
CA ASP A 237 -4.85 10.70 -0.87
C ASP A 237 -5.42 10.10 -2.16
N VAL A 238 -6.71 10.29 -2.44
CA VAL A 238 -7.36 9.86 -3.69
C VAL A 238 -6.71 10.53 -4.91
N VAL A 239 -6.53 11.85 -4.87
CA VAL A 239 -5.90 12.60 -5.98
C VAL A 239 -4.47 12.13 -6.21
N ARG A 240 -3.66 11.93 -5.16
CA ARG A 240 -2.26 11.49 -5.31
C ARG A 240 -2.14 10.06 -5.84
N ARG A 241 -3.03 9.18 -5.41
CA ARG A 241 -2.97 7.76 -5.74
C ARG A 241 -3.58 7.44 -7.12
N GLU A 242 -4.71 8.06 -7.44
CA GLU A 242 -5.53 7.68 -8.59
C GLU A 242 -5.52 8.72 -9.71
N TYR A 243 -5.39 10.01 -9.37
CA TYR A 243 -5.49 11.14 -10.31
C TYR A 243 -4.32 12.14 -10.18
N PRO A 244 -3.06 11.68 -10.33
CA PRO A 244 -1.88 12.44 -9.91
C PRO A 244 -1.68 13.74 -10.69
N THR A 245 -2.24 13.89 -11.90
CA THR A 245 -2.10 15.14 -12.66
C THR A 245 -3.11 16.20 -12.20
N ALA A 246 -4.22 15.79 -11.58
CA ALA A 246 -5.23 16.70 -11.01
C ALA A 246 -4.68 17.58 -9.87
N ILE A 247 -3.57 17.18 -9.24
CA ILE A 247 -2.96 17.97 -8.16
C ILE A 247 -2.46 19.34 -8.65
N ALA A 248 -2.09 19.45 -9.93
CA ALA A 248 -1.63 20.70 -10.54
C ALA A 248 -2.77 21.72 -10.72
N ASP A 249 -4.03 21.27 -10.68
CA ASP A 249 -5.21 22.13 -10.78
C ASP A 249 -5.64 22.70 -9.41
N LEU A 250 -5.06 22.20 -8.32
CA LEU A 250 -5.31 22.69 -6.96
C LEU A 250 -4.35 23.86 -6.63
N ASN A 251 -4.70 24.64 -5.61
CA ASN A 251 -3.81 25.71 -5.16
C ASN A 251 -2.58 25.12 -4.47
N SER A 252 -1.41 25.30 -5.08
CA SER A 252 -0.14 24.73 -4.58
C SER A 252 0.25 25.20 -3.18
N GLU A 253 -0.01 26.46 -2.81
CA GLU A 253 0.28 26.98 -1.47
C GLU A 253 -0.64 26.34 -0.42
N THR A 254 -1.91 26.18 -0.75
CA THR A 254 -2.89 25.52 0.12
C THR A 254 -2.56 24.05 0.29
N VAL A 255 -2.22 23.34 -0.79
CA VAL A 255 -1.78 21.93 -0.72
C VAL A 255 -0.54 21.81 0.19
N ALA A 256 0.46 22.67 0.01
CA ALA A 256 1.66 22.68 0.85
C ALA A 256 1.37 22.98 2.33
N GLN A 257 0.45 23.91 2.61
CA GLN A 257 0.01 24.20 3.98
C GLN A 257 -0.64 22.96 4.61
N TRP A 258 -1.49 22.25 3.87
CA TRP A 258 -2.14 21.03 4.36
C TRP A 258 -1.15 19.88 4.51
N ASP A 259 -0.12 19.81 3.68
CA ASP A 259 0.97 18.85 3.83
C ASP A 259 1.80 19.10 5.08
N ASP A 260 2.23 20.35 5.33
CA ASP A 260 2.93 20.71 6.57
C ASP A 260 2.05 20.47 7.81
N TYR A 261 0.76 20.78 7.70
CA TYR A 261 -0.21 20.47 8.74
C TYR A 261 -0.27 18.96 9.00
N GLN A 262 -0.43 18.12 7.98
CA GLN A 262 -0.50 16.66 8.14
C GLN A 262 0.82 16.03 8.60
N ALA A 263 1.95 16.64 8.22
CA ALA A 263 3.28 16.21 8.63
C ALA A 263 3.48 16.33 10.15
N ARG A 264 2.84 17.32 10.79
CA ARG A 264 2.92 17.53 12.24
C ARG A 264 2.05 16.54 13.01
N PRO A 265 2.51 16.02 14.16
CA PRO A 265 1.68 15.21 15.04
C PRO A 265 0.59 16.09 15.65
N GLN A 266 -0.67 15.65 15.56
CA GLN A 266 -1.80 16.42 16.04
C GLN A 266 -2.75 15.59 16.89
N LEU A 267 -3.29 16.20 17.93
CA LEU A 267 -4.42 15.65 18.65
C LEU A 267 -5.64 15.59 17.71
N GLY A 268 -6.25 14.41 17.61
CA GLY A 268 -7.55 14.27 16.96
C GLY A 268 -8.64 15.07 17.67
N THR A 269 -9.78 15.25 17.02
CA THR A 269 -10.90 16.07 17.52
C THR A 269 -11.31 15.73 18.95
N TRP A 270 -11.41 14.44 19.27
CA TRP A 270 -11.74 13.97 20.63
C TRP A 270 -10.64 14.27 21.64
N GLY A 271 -9.37 14.03 21.30
CA GLY A 271 -8.24 14.36 22.17
C GLY A 271 -8.19 15.85 22.50
N LEU A 272 -8.54 16.71 21.54
CA LEU A 272 -8.63 18.14 21.74
C LEU A 272 -9.79 18.55 22.65
N ARG A 273 -10.97 17.92 22.49
CA ARG A 273 -12.14 18.16 23.36
C ARG A 273 -11.87 17.74 24.80
N PHE A 274 -11.23 16.58 25.00
CA PHE A 274 -10.82 16.14 26.34
C PHE A 274 -9.76 17.06 26.94
N ALA A 275 -8.77 17.50 26.14
CA ALA A 275 -7.77 18.46 26.60
C ALA A 275 -8.41 19.79 27.04
N ALA A 276 -9.41 20.30 26.29
CA ALA A 276 -10.13 21.51 26.65
C ALA A 276 -11.04 21.33 27.88
N ALA A 277 -11.62 20.14 28.08
CA ALA A 277 -12.43 19.81 29.25
C ALA A 277 -11.58 19.53 30.51
N SER A 278 -10.27 19.29 30.37
CA SER A 278 -9.40 18.88 31.48
C SER A 278 -9.24 19.95 32.57
N PRO A 279 -8.94 21.24 32.27
CA PRO A 279 -8.79 22.26 33.31
C PRO A 279 -10.01 22.43 34.24
N PRO A 280 -11.26 22.59 33.74
CA PRO A 280 -12.41 22.72 34.63
C PRO A 280 -12.70 21.44 35.42
N CYS A 281 -12.41 20.26 34.85
CA CYS A 281 -12.60 18.99 35.57
C CYS A 281 -11.57 18.78 36.68
N LEU A 282 -10.31 19.18 36.48
CA LEU A 282 -9.28 19.14 37.53
C LEU A 282 -9.59 20.11 38.66
N VAL A 283 -10.06 21.32 38.34
CA VAL A 283 -10.53 22.29 39.34
C VAL A 283 -11.75 21.73 40.08
N GLY A 284 -12.72 21.15 39.36
CA GLY A 284 -13.89 20.50 39.95
C GLY A 284 -13.55 19.30 40.84
N LEU A 285 -12.51 18.53 40.51
CA LEU A 285 -12.00 17.44 41.34
C LEU A 285 -11.47 17.98 42.68
N LEU A 286 -10.63 19.02 42.65
CA LEU A 286 -10.08 19.64 43.85
C LEU A 286 -11.17 20.30 44.70
N LEU A 287 -12.07 21.05 44.07
CA LEU A 287 -13.20 21.69 44.73
C LEU A 287 -14.18 20.66 45.28
N GLY A 288 -14.42 19.55 44.56
CA GLY A 288 -15.30 18.47 45.00
C GLY A 288 -14.80 17.79 46.26
N GLN A 289 -13.48 17.61 46.43
CA GLN A 289 -12.92 17.11 47.68
C GLN A 289 -13.06 18.09 48.85
N TRP A 290 -13.21 19.38 48.57
CA TRP A 290 -13.26 20.42 49.60
C TRP A 290 -14.68 20.89 49.95
N LEU A 291 -15.59 20.93 48.99
CA LEU A 291 -16.95 21.49 49.11
C LEU A 291 -18.04 20.44 49.28
N LEU A 292 -17.87 19.20 48.78
CA LEU A 292 -18.90 18.17 48.88
C LEU A 292 -18.84 17.47 50.25
N PRO A 293 -20.00 17.08 50.81
CA PRO A 293 -20.05 16.20 51.97
C PRO A 293 -19.25 14.90 51.72
N PRO A 294 -18.68 14.26 52.76
CA PRO A 294 -17.82 13.08 52.61
C PRO A 294 -18.44 11.95 51.79
N GLU A 295 -19.75 11.75 51.94
CA GLU A 295 -20.56 10.75 51.22
C GLU A 295 -20.65 10.98 49.70
N TRP A 296 -20.54 12.24 49.24
CA TRP A 296 -20.57 12.61 47.82
C TRP A 296 -19.18 12.93 47.24
N SER A 297 -18.19 13.21 48.11
CA SER A 297 -16.81 13.54 47.72
C SER A 297 -16.16 12.48 46.83
N ALA A 298 -16.53 11.20 47.01
CA ALA A 298 -16.04 10.09 46.19
C ALA A 298 -16.45 10.19 44.71
N LEU A 299 -17.60 10.78 44.39
CA LEU A 299 -18.04 10.97 43.01
C LEU A 299 -17.18 11.98 42.25
N SER A 300 -16.52 12.91 42.96
CA SER A 300 -15.61 13.88 42.33
C SER A 300 -14.47 13.20 41.57
N ILE A 301 -14.07 11.98 41.96
CA ILE A 301 -13.03 11.17 41.30
C ILE A 301 -13.39 10.91 39.83
N LEU A 302 -14.67 10.84 39.47
CA LEU A 302 -15.09 10.65 38.07
C LEU A 302 -14.65 11.82 37.16
N LEU A 303 -14.39 13.01 37.71
CA LEU A 303 -13.84 14.15 36.96
C LEU A 303 -12.39 13.93 36.50
N ILE A 304 -11.74 12.84 36.92
CA ILE A 304 -10.42 12.44 36.37
C ILE A 304 -10.52 11.88 34.95
N ILE A 305 -11.72 11.52 34.47
CA ILE A 305 -11.91 10.88 33.17
C ILE A 305 -11.40 11.79 32.03
N PRO A 306 -11.86 13.04 31.85
CA PRO A 306 -11.35 13.91 30.78
C PRO A 306 -9.83 14.13 30.79
N PRO A 307 -9.16 14.45 31.92
CA PRO A 307 -7.70 14.56 31.94
C PRO A 307 -6.99 13.24 31.65
N ALA A 308 -7.50 12.10 32.12
CA ALA A 308 -6.94 10.79 31.78
C ALA A 308 -6.99 10.53 30.26
N PHE A 309 -8.12 10.83 29.60
CA PHE A 309 -8.24 10.69 28.14
C PHE A 309 -7.39 11.71 27.36
N ALA A 310 -7.22 12.93 27.88
CA ALA A 310 -6.32 13.92 27.29
C ALA A 310 -4.86 13.46 27.35
N VAL A 311 -4.41 12.97 28.51
CA VAL A 311 -3.08 12.38 28.69
C VAL A 311 -2.90 11.17 27.79
N ALA A 312 -3.87 10.25 27.72
CA ALA A 312 -3.82 9.10 26.83
C ALA A 312 -3.72 9.51 25.35
N SER A 313 -4.42 10.58 24.94
CA SER A 313 -4.34 11.12 23.58
C SER A 313 -2.97 11.73 23.28
N LEU A 314 -2.39 12.46 24.24
CA LEU A 314 -1.04 13.01 24.14
C LEU A 314 0.01 11.91 24.06
N ILE A 315 -0.09 10.87 24.89
CA ILE A 315 0.77 9.68 24.84
C ILE A 315 0.59 8.97 23.48
N GLY A 316 -0.64 8.86 22.98
CA GLY A 316 -0.94 8.35 21.64
C GLY A 316 -0.13 9.04 20.54
N VAL A 317 -0.18 10.37 20.52
CA VAL A 317 0.41 11.21 19.48
C VAL A 317 1.94 11.33 19.65
N TYR A 318 2.40 11.76 20.82
CA TYR A 318 3.83 12.03 21.06
C TYR A 318 4.61 10.80 21.48
N GLY A 319 3.98 9.87 22.19
CA GLY A 319 4.62 8.63 22.64
C GLY A 319 4.68 7.56 21.55
N PHE A 320 3.67 7.45 20.68
CA PHE A 320 3.64 6.38 19.68
C PHE A 320 3.74 6.85 18.23
N GLU A 321 3.02 7.91 17.85
CA GLU A 321 2.96 8.32 16.45
C GLU A 321 4.20 9.09 16.00
N MET A 322 4.67 10.02 16.81
CA MET A 322 5.86 10.82 16.49
C MET A 322 7.14 9.97 16.31
N PRO A 323 7.51 9.05 17.22
CA PRO A 323 8.72 8.26 17.01
C PRO A 323 8.58 7.29 15.84
N ARG A 324 7.37 6.79 15.55
CA ARG A 324 7.10 5.97 14.36
C ARG A 324 7.32 6.78 13.07
N ARG A 325 6.85 8.02 13.00
CA ARG A 325 7.10 8.91 11.85
C ARG A 325 8.59 9.18 11.66
N MET A 326 9.30 9.48 12.73
CA MET A 326 10.76 9.68 12.69
C MET A 326 11.51 8.41 12.24
N TRP A 327 11.05 7.24 12.70
CA TRP A 327 11.57 5.96 12.25
C TRP A 327 11.39 5.75 10.74
N LEU A 328 10.18 6.04 10.24
CA LEU A 328 9.84 5.91 8.82
C LEU A 328 10.56 6.93 7.94
N SER A 329 10.93 8.11 8.45
CA SER A 329 11.69 9.09 7.67
C SER A 329 13.19 8.84 7.68
N ALA A 330 13.75 8.33 8.78
CA ALA A 330 15.21 8.26 8.97
C ALA A 330 15.82 6.86 8.74
N PHE A 331 15.08 5.75 8.92
CA PHE A 331 15.71 4.44 9.17
C PHE A 331 15.13 3.24 8.39
N VAL A 332 14.20 3.43 7.46
CA VAL A 332 13.46 2.34 6.78
C VAL A 332 14.37 1.30 6.10
N TYR A 333 15.50 1.73 5.51
CA TYR A 333 16.34 0.85 4.70
C TYR A 333 17.70 0.48 5.32
N GLY A 334 18.05 1.00 6.51
CA GLY A 334 19.41 0.87 7.07
C GLY A 334 19.51 0.58 8.57
N ALA A 335 18.39 0.42 9.29
CA ALA A 335 18.46 0.17 10.73
C ALA A 335 19.07 -1.20 11.07
N PRO A 336 19.93 -1.28 12.11
CA PRO A 336 20.50 -2.55 12.56
C PRO A 336 19.42 -3.49 13.10
N VAL A 337 19.66 -4.80 12.97
CA VAL A 337 18.71 -5.88 13.33
C VAL A 337 18.21 -5.75 14.77
N TRP A 338 19.09 -5.43 15.72
CA TRP A 338 18.68 -5.28 17.12
C TRP A 338 17.69 -4.14 17.31
N LEU A 339 17.78 -3.04 16.55
CA LEU A 339 16.85 -1.92 16.66
C LEU A 339 15.50 -2.25 16.02
N ARG A 340 15.49 -3.09 14.97
CA ARG A 340 14.27 -3.52 14.27
C ARG A 340 13.48 -4.59 15.01
N TYR A 341 14.17 -5.47 15.74
CA TYR A 341 13.59 -6.72 16.28
C TYR A 341 13.90 -6.97 17.76
N GLY A 342 14.72 -6.14 18.41
CA GLY A 342 15.15 -6.34 19.79
C GLY A 342 14.01 -6.26 20.81
N TRP A 343 12.90 -5.63 20.46
CA TRP A 343 11.68 -5.65 21.27
C TRP A 343 11.16 -7.08 21.52
N ALA A 344 11.48 -8.05 20.66
CA ALA A 344 11.06 -9.45 20.83
C ALA A 344 11.78 -10.13 22.00
N LEU A 345 13.09 -9.85 22.20
CA LEU A 345 13.82 -10.34 23.36
C LEU A 345 13.52 -9.50 24.60
N ALA A 346 13.33 -8.19 24.44
CA ALA A 346 13.03 -7.30 25.55
C ALA A 346 11.68 -7.61 26.21
N ILE A 347 10.66 -8.01 25.45
CA ILE A 347 9.38 -8.41 26.04
C ILE A 347 9.48 -9.72 26.83
N VAL A 348 10.28 -10.68 26.36
CA VAL A 348 10.54 -11.93 27.08
C VAL A 348 11.24 -11.63 28.41
N ALA A 349 12.22 -10.72 28.39
CA ALA A 349 12.89 -10.25 29.60
C ALA A 349 11.93 -9.52 30.56
N ALA A 350 11.02 -8.68 30.04
CA ALA A 350 10.02 -7.99 30.85
C ALA A 350 9.02 -8.96 31.49
N LEU A 351 8.55 -9.97 30.76
CA LEU A 351 7.69 -11.04 31.29
C LEU A 351 8.41 -11.86 32.37
N ALA A 352 9.68 -12.22 32.14
CA ALA A 352 10.48 -12.94 33.12
C ALA A 352 10.72 -12.11 34.39
N ALA A 353 11.04 -10.82 34.25
CA ALA A 353 11.20 -9.90 35.37
C ALA A 353 9.89 -9.73 36.16
N ALA A 354 8.75 -9.60 35.45
CA ALA A 354 7.43 -9.53 36.08
C ALA A 354 7.08 -10.79 36.87
N ALA A 355 7.56 -11.96 36.42
CA ALA A 355 7.32 -13.25 37.08
C ALA A 355 8.25 -13.53 38.27
N ALA A 356 9.51 -13.13 38.17
CA ALA A 356 10.56 -13.49 39.12
C ALA A 356 10.75 -12.47 40.25
N LEU A 357 10.47 -11.18 40.00
CA LEU A 357 10.65 -10.14 41.01
C LEU A 357 9.54 -10.19 42.07
N PRO A 358 9.88 -10.01 43.37
CA PRO A 358 8.89 -9.91 44.43
C PRO A 358 7.89 -8.79 44.15
N ALA A 359 6.59 -9.08 44.28
CA ALA A 359 5.56 -8.12 43.93
C ALA A 359 5.47 -7.00 44.99
N SER A 360 5.80 -5.77 44.58
CA SER A 360 5.72 -4.55 45.38
C SER A 360 5.26 -3.38 44.50
N PRO A 361 4.77 -2.28 45.07
CA PRO A 361 4.39 -1.10 44.28
C PRO A 361 5.53 -0.56 43.41
N ILE A 362 6.77 -0.60 43.92
CA ILE A 362 7.96 -0.08 43.23
C ILE A 362 8.35 -1.00 42.06
N THR A 363 8.40 -2.31 42.30
CA THR A 363 8.71 -3.28 41.24
C THR A 363 7.61 -3.31 40.18
N ALA A 364 6.35 -3.19 40.57
CA ALA A 364 5.23 -3.09 39.64
C ALA A 364 5.36 -1.84 38.75
N LEU A 365 5.71 -0.68 39.32
CA LEU A 365 5.93 0.54 38.54
C LEU A 365 7.13 0.41 37.60
N ALA A 366 8.23 -0.17 38.07
CA ALA A 366 9.43 -0.39 37.25
C ALA A 366 9.16 -1.34 36.07
N VAL A 367 8.49 -2.46 36.32
CA VAL A 367 8.05 -3.41 35.28
C VAL A 367 7.08 -2.75 34.31
N ALA A 368 6.15 -1.93 34.79
CA ALA A 368 5.21 -1.20 33.94
C ALA A 368 5.92 -0.18 33.04
N ALA A 369 6.88 0.56 33.57
CA ALA A 369 7.69 1.51 32.79
C ALA A 369 8.52 0.78 31.71
N ALA A 370 9.20 -0.31 32.07
CA ALA A 370 9.95 -1.12 31.11
C ALA A 370 9.04 -1.71 30.02
N SER A 371 7.88 -2.24 30.41
CA SER A 371 6.88 -2.80 29.49
C SER A 371 6.33 -1.74 28.54
N LEU A 372 6.11 -0.51 29.02
CA LEU A 372 5.68 0.62 28.19
C LEU A 372 6.74 0.99 27.14
N VAL A 373 8.01 1.03 27.52
CA VAL A 373 9.13 1.29 26.59
C VAL A 373 9.20 0.21 25.51
N VAL A 374 9.06 -1.07 25.89
CA VAL A 374 9.06 -2.18 24.92
C VAL A 374 7.85 -2.12 23.98
N ALA A 375 6.65 -1.83 24.51
CA ALA A 375 5.45 -1.66 23.70
C ALA A 375 5.56 -0.48 22.73
N MET A 376 6.12 0.64 23.18
CA MET A 376 6.42 1.80 22.36
C MET A 376 7.41 1.44 21.25
N TRP A 377 8.50 0.73 21.58
CA TRP A 377 9.50 0.28 20.61
C TRP A 377 8.93 -0.69 19.56
N ALA A 378 8.13 -1.66 19.97
CA ALA A 378 7.48 -2.59 19.04
C ALA A 378 6.47 -1.88 18.12
N ARG A 379 5.73 -0.88 18.64
CA ARG A 379 4.79 -0.10 17.83
C ARG A 379 5.48 0.86 16.86
N THR A 380 6.66 1.36 17.19
CA THR A 380 7.40 2.30 16.33
C THR A 380 8.11 1.58 15.18
N THR A 381 8.68 0.42 15.47
CA THR A 381 9.47 -0.36 14.49
C THR A 381 8.65 -1.45 13.79
N GLY A 382 7.55 -1.89 14.41
CA GLY A 382 6.67 -2.93 13.89
C GLY A 382 5.58 -2.44 12.95
N GLN A 383 4.82 -3.40 12.42
CA GLN A 383 3.69 -3.17 11.52
C GLN A 383 2.53 -4.09 11.93
N ALA A 384 1.41 -3.48 12.31
CA ALA A 384 0.17 -4.21 12.51
C ALA A 384 -0.36 -4.75 11.18
N ASP A 385 -1.11 -5.84 11.23
CA ASP A 385 -1.73 -6.38 10.04
C ASP A 385 -2.92 -5.52 9.61
N THR A 386 -2.72 -4.76 8.53
CA THR A 386 -3.73 -3.88 7.93
C THR A 386 -4.33 -4.48 6.66
N SER A 387 -4.29 -5.81 6.48
CA SER A 387 -4.90 -6.48 5.32
C SER A 387 -6.37 -6.08 5.16
N ASP A 388 -6.93 -6.06 3.96
CA ASP A 388 -8.36 -5.75 3.81
C ASP A 388 -9.24 -6.81 4.50
N GLY A 389 -10.33 -6.36 5.12
CA GLY A 389 -11.27 -7.22 5.83
C GLY A 389 -12.55 -6.46 6.19
N GLN A 390 -13.62 -7.19 6.46
CA GLN A 390 -14.94 -6.59 6.78
C GLN A 390 -14.93 -5.72 8.06
N LEU A 391 -14.00 -5.98 8.98
CA LEU A 391 -13.81 -5.20 10.20
C LEU A 391 -12.57 -4.29 10.08
N PRO A 392 -12.65 -3.04 10.60
CA PRO A 392 -11.50 -2.17 10.77
C PRO A 392 -10.32 -2.92 11.39
N TRP A 393 -9.12 -2.71 10.86
CA TRP A 393 -7.92 -3.45 11.27
C TRP A 393 -7.62 -3.27 12.76
N GLN A 394 -7.97 -2.13 13.36
CA GLN A 394 -7.79 -1.87 14.79
C GLN A 394 -8.58 -2.86 15.64
N LEU A 395 -9.83 -3.14 15.24
CA LEU A 395 -10.69 -4.11 15.91
C LEU A 395 -10.15 -5.52 15.71
N ARG A 396 -9.72 -5.88 14.49
CA ARG A 396 -9.13 -7.20 14.24
C ARG A 396 -7.85 -7.42 15.04
N ALA A 397 -6.97 -6.43 15.11
CA ALA A 397 -5.77 -6.49 15.95
C ALA A 397 -6.14 -6.68 17.42
N ALA A 398 -7.07 -5.88 17.96
CA ALA A 398 -7.54 -6.01 19.34
C ALA A 398 -8.17 -7.39 19.62
N PHE A 399 -9.10 -7.85 18.78
CA PHE A 399 -9.73 -9.17 18.91
C PHE A 399 -8.74 -10.32 18.74
N SER A 400 -7.70 -10.14 17.93
CA SER A 400 -6.68 -11.17 17.75
C SER A 400 -5.82 -11.39 19.00
N GLU A 401 -5.75 -10.40 19.90
CA GLU A 401 -5.00 -10.47 21.16
C GLU A 401 -5.90 -10.64 22.39
N ILE A 402 -7.22 -10.49 22.22
CA ILE A 402 -8.18 -10.53 23.33
C ILE A 402 -8.13 -11.85 24.08
N TYR A 403 -7.76 -12.96 23.44
CA TYR A 403 -7.65 -14.26 24.10
C TYR A 403 -6.56 -14.29 25.18
N LEU A 404 -5.40 -13.65 24.95
CA LEU A 404 -4.28 -13.62 25.90
C LEU A 404 -4.64 -12.75 27.11
N LEU A 405 -5.29 -11.61 26.86
CA LEU A 405 -5.76 -10.71 27.91
C LEU A 405 -6.96 -11.29 28.66
N ALA A 406 -7.92 -11.92 27.97
CA ALA A 406 -9.08 -12.56 28.58
C ALA A 406 -8.65 -13.76 29.45
N TRP A 407 -7.72 -14.58 28.96
CA TRP A 407 -7.18 -15.69 29.75
C TRP A 407 -6.49 -15.19 31.03
N TRP A 408 -5.68 -14.13 30.93
CA TRP A 408 -5.06 -13.49 32.10
C TRP A 408 -6.08 -12.91 33.08
N LEU A 409 -7.12 -12.25 32.55
CA LEU A 409 -8.20 -11.67 33.35
C LEU A 409 -9.00 -12.75 34.08
N VAL A 410 -9.30 -13.88 33.43
CA VAL A 410 -9.97 -15.03 34.06
C VAL A 410 -9.13 -15.60 35.20
N LEU A 411 -7.80 -15.68 35.05
CA LEU A 411 -6.92 -16.10 36.13
C LEU A 411 -6.94 -15.12 37.31
N ALA A 412 -6.95 -13.81 37.03
CA ALA A 412 -6.97 -12.75 38.02
C ALA A 412 -8.16 -12.85 39.00
N PHE A 413 -9.34 -13.16 38.47
CA PHE A 413 -10.56 -13.26 39.27
C PHE A 413 -10.62 -14.51 40.16
N ASN A 414 -9.79 -15.52 39.88
CA ASN A 414 -9.94 -16.82 40.51
C ASN A 414 -8.75 -17.25 41.37
N LEU A 415 -7.50 -16.84 41.06
CA LEU A 415 -6.31 -17.57 41.53
C LEU A 415 -5.10 -16.72 41.95
N VAL A 416 -5.06 -15.41 41.66
CA VAL A 416 -3.83 -14.61 41.84
C VAL A 416 -4.07 -13.43 42.80
N PRO A 417 -3.18 -13.22 43.80
CA PRO A 417 -3.24 -12.04 44.65
C PRO A 417 -3.11 -10.73 43.84
N LEU A 418 -3.70 -9.65 44.35
CA LEU A 418 -3.80 -8.37 43.64
C LEU A 418 -2.44 -7.79 43.19
N MET A 419 -1.40 -7.87 44.01
CA MET A 419 -0.12 -7.21 43.70
C MET A 419 0.68 -7.91 42.58
N PRO A 420 0.92 -9.24 42.62
CA PRO A 420 1.47 -9.97 41.48
C PRO A 420 0.62 -9.81 40.21
N PHE A 421 -0.71 -9.75 40.36
CA PHE A 421 -1.61 -9.50 39.24
C PHE A 421 -1.35 -8.14 38.59
N LEU A 422 -1.26 -7.06 39.37
CA LEU A 422 -0.98 -5.72 38.84
C LEU A 422 0.40 -5.64 38.17
N GLN A 423 1.43 -6.22 38.79
CA GLN A 423 2.79 -6.25 38.23
C GLN A 423 2.83 -6.98 36.87
N MET A 424 2.17 -8.14 36.77
CA MET A 424 2.16 -8.93 35.53
C MET A 424 1.25 -8.33 34.45
N SER A 425 0.19 -7.63 34.83
CA SER A 425 -0.77 -7.03 33.89
C SER A 425 -0.11 -6.06 32.91
N ALA A 426 0.84 -5.24 33.36
CA ALA A 426 1.55 -4.32 32.48
C ALA A 426 2.40 -5.06 31.42
N ALA A 427 3.06 -6.14 31.83
CA ALA A 427 3.85 -6.99 30.93
C ALA A 427 2.96 -7.75 29.93
N MET A 428 1.78 -8.23 30.37
CA MET A 428 0.80 -8.90 29.51
C MET A 428 0.21 -7.95 28.46
N VAL A 429 -0.11 -6.70 28.85
CA VAL A 429 -0.56 -5.68 27.90
C VAL A 429 0.54 -5.35 26.88
N ALA A 430 1.78 -5.19 27.33
CA ALA A 430 2.91 -4.98 26.42
C ALA A 430 3.13 -6.17 25.49
N ALA A 431 2.97 -7.41 25.98
CA ALA A 431 3.05 -8.61 25.17
C ALA A 431 1.95 -8.65 24.11
N ALA A 432 0.72 -8.24 24.43
CA ALA A 432 -0.36 -8.09 23.44
C ALA A 432 -0.02 -7.03 22.38
N VAL A 433 0.55 -5.88 22.77
CA VAL A 433 1.00 -4.86 21.80
C VAL A 433 2.12 -5.39 20.91
N VAL A 434 3.14 -5.99 21.48
CA VAL A 434 4.25 -6.63 20.74
C VAL A 434 3.71 -7.69 19.79
N SER A 435 2.77 -8.49 20.26
CA SER A 435 2.10 -9.53 19.49
C SER A 435 1.28 -8.96 18.33
N ALA A 436 0.61 -7.82 18.50
CA ALA A 436 -0.19 -7.18 17.45
C ALA A 436 0.68 -6.50 16.38
N TYR A 437 1.74 -5.79 16.78
CA TYR A 437 2.59 -5.00 15.88
C TYR A 437 3.83 -5.76 15.39
N GLY A 438 4.20 -6.87 16.02
CA GLY A 438 5.41 -7.62 15.73
C GLY A 438 5.27 -8.72 14.67
N GLN A 439 4.04 -9.09 14.28
CA GLN A 439 3.79 -10.27 13.45
C GLN A 439 4.48 -10.19 12.08
N ARG A 440 4.25 -9.11 11.33
CA ARG A 440 4.81 -8.93 10.00
C ARG A 440 6.34 -8.84 10.01
N PRO A 441 6.98 -7.97 10.82
CA PRO A 441 8.44 -7.91 10.88
C PRO A 441 9.08 -9.25 11.26
N MET A 442 8.50 -9.98 12.22
CA MET A 442 8.99 -11.29 12.63
C MET A 442 8.81 -12.34 11.53
N PHE A 443 7.70 -12.30 10.80
CA PHE A 443 7.48 -13.18 9.66
C PHE A 443 8.49 -12.93 8.54
N GLU A 444 8.76 -11.67 8.21
CA GLU A 444 9.79 -11.29 7.22
C GLU A 444 11.18 -11.77 7.65
N LEU A 445 11.54 -11.58 8.93
CA LEU A 445 12.79 -12.07 9.48
C LEU A 445 12.87 -13.60 9.40
N TRP A 446 11.81 -14.30 9.82
CA TRP A 446 11.74 -15.76 9.75
C TRP A 446 11.83 -16.29 8.32
N LEU A 447 11.20 -15.61 7.35
CA LEU A 447 11.29 -15.95 5.93
C LEU A 447 12.70 -15.75 5.36
N SER A 448 13.46 -14.79 5.88
CA SER A 448 14.84 -14.55 5.45
C SER A 448 15.80 -15.68 5.84
N TRP A 449 15.42 -16.54 6.78
CA TRP A 449 16.27 -17.62 7.27
C TRP A 449 16.34 -18.81 6.30
N PRO A 450 17.50 -19.49 6.23
CA PRO A 450 17.62 -20.73 5.48
C PRO A 450 16.70 -21.81 6.06
N LYS A 451 16.38 -22.83 5.25
CA LYS A 451 15.42 -23.88 5.60
C LYS A 451 15.69 -24.54 6.95
N TRP A 452 16.94 -24.87 7.24
CA TRP A 452 17.34 -25.48 8.50
C TRP A 452 17.08 -24.55 9.70
N GLY A 453 17.28 -23.24 9.55
CA GLY A 453 16.96 -22.25 10.59
C GLY A 453 15.47 -22.18 10.89
N ARG A 454 14.61 -22.26 9.86
CA ARG A 454 13.16 -22.31 10.01
C ARG A 454 12.69 -23.61 10.70
N LEU A 455 13.32 -24.74 10.41
CA LEU A 455 13.05 -26.01 11.09
C LEU A 455 13.47 -25.98 12.57
N LEU A 456 14.68 -25.47 12.87
CA LEU A 456 15.15 -25.30 14.25
C LEU A 456 14.22 -24.38 15.05
N TYR A 457 13.74 -23.30 14.44
CA TYR A 457 12.75 -22.43 15.06
C TYR A 457 11.45 -23.18 15.40
N GLY A 458 10.93 -24.00 14.47
CA GLY A 458 9.74 -24.81 14.73
C GLY A 458 9.93 -25.82 15.86
N LEU A 459 11.09 -26.47 15.94
CA LEU A 459 11.42 -27.37 17.05
C LEU A 459 11.53 -26.63 18.39
N MET A 460 12.11 -25.42 18.39
CA MET A 460 12.16 -24.57 19.58
C MET A 460 10.76 -24.19 20.06
N VAL A 461 9.87 -23.80 19.14
CA VAL A 461 8.46 -23.46 19.45
C VAL A 461 7.72 -24.67 20.02
N LEU A 462 7.93 -25.86 19.45
CA LEU A 462 7.34 -27.11 19.96
C LEU A 462 7.85 -27.45 21.37
N GLY A 463 9.15 -27.27 21.61
CA GLY A 463 9.76 -27.45 22.94
C GLY A 463 9.18 -26.47 23.97
N LEU A 464 9.03 -25.19 23.61
CA LEU A 464 8.41 -24.16 24.46
C LEU A 464 6.96 -24.49 24.79
N ALA A 465 6.17 -24.92 23.80
CA ALA A 465 4.78 -25.32 23.99
C ALA A 465 4.67 -26.55 24.92
N THR A 466 5.56 -27.53 24.74
CA THR A 466 5.61 -28.73 25.58
C THR A 466 5.99 -28.40 27.02
N GLY A 467 7.04 -27.60 27.22
CA GLY A 467 7.44 -27.13 28.56
C GLY A 467 6.33 -26.33 29.26
N THR A 468 5.64 -25.45 28.53
CA THR A 468 4.52 -24.69 29.06
C THR A 468 3.34 -25.59 29.42
N ALA A 469 3.05 -26.63 28.63
CA ALA A 469 2.00 -27.61 28.95
C ALA A 469 2.32 -28.40 30.22
N VAL A 470 3.59 -28.77 30.43
CA VAL A 470 4.04 -29.43 31.67
C VAL A 470 3.86 -28.49 32.87
N LEU A 471 4.31 -27.24 32.77
CA LEU A 471 4.13 -26.24 33.83
C LEU A 471 2.66 -26.01 34.17
N LEU A 472 1.78 -25.94 33.16
CA LEU A 472 0.33 -25.83 33.34
C LEU A 472 -0.21 -27.04 34.10
N ASN A 473 0.19 -28.26 33.73
CA ASN A 473 -0.23 -29.47 34.43
C ASN A 473 0.28 -29.53 35.89
N ASP A 474 1.51 -29.11 36.14
CA ASP A 474 2.07 -29.06 37.50
C ASP A 474 1.34 -28.05 38.38
N VAL A 475 1.00 -26.89 37.82
CA VAL A 475 0.19 -25.87 38.50
C VAL A 475 -1.25 -26.33 38.74
N ALA A 476 -1.87 -27.06 37.80
CA ALA A 476 -3.18 -27.66 38.01
C ALA A 476 -3.20 -28.61 39.21
N ARG A 477 -2.07 -29.26 39.53
CA ARG A 477 -1.92 -30.14 40.70
C ARG A 477 -1.61 -29.36 41.98
N ALA A 478 -0.83 -28.28 41.89
CA ALA A 478 -0.42 -27.48 43.05
C ALA A 478 -1.52 -26.53 43.57
N GLY A 479 -2.50 -26.16 42.74
CA GLY A 479 -3.64 -25.35 43.18
C GLY A 479 -3.26 -23.92 43.58
N ALA A 480 -3.56 -23.52 44.82
CA ALA A 480 -3.36 -22.14 45.30
C ALA A 480 -1.88 -21.78 45.53
N ASP A 481 -1.02 -22.76 45.79
CA ASP A 481 0.42 -22.55 46.05
C ASP A 481 1.26 -22.47 44.77
N ALA A 482 0.59 -22.50 43.61
CA ALA A 482 1.26 -22.49 42.31
C ALA A 482 1.92 -21.14 41.98
N TRP A 483 3.06 -21.21 41.26
CA TRP A 483 3.75 -20.03 40.74
C TRP A 483 3.07 -19.46 39.48
N TRP A 484 1.87 -18.91 39.66
CA TRP A 484 1.05 -18.33 38.59
C TRP A 484 1.75 -17.27 37.73
N PRO A 485 2.59 -16.37 38.27
CA PRO A 485 3.33 -15.42 37.44
C PRO A 485 4.27 -16.10 36.43
N GLY A 486 4.95 -17.18 36.82
CA GLY A 486 5.81 -17.94 35.92
C GLY A 486 5.04 -18.62 34.79
N VAL A 487 3.86 -19.19 35.11
CA VAL A 487 2.96 -19.79 34.10
C VAL A 487 2.45 -18.75 33.11
N ALA A 488 2.03 -17.58 33.60
CA ALA A 488 1.55 -16.51 32.73
C ALA A 488 2.65 -16.04 31.75
N ALA A 489 3.88 -15.88 32.24
CA ALA A 489 5.03 -15.56 31.40
C ALA A 489 5.31 -16.67 30.36
N ALA A 490 5.31 -17.95 30.76
CA ALA A 490 5.54 -19.07 29.84
C ALA A 490 4.49 -19.16 28.73
N VAL A 491 3.21 -18.96 29.07
CA VAL A 491 2.11 -18.91 28.09
C VAL A 491 2.28 -17.72 27.13
N ALA A 492 2.57 -16.53 27.65
CA ALA A 492 2.78 -15.34 26.81
C ALA A 492 3.98 -15.50 25.87
N VAL A 493 5.11 -16.02 26.36
CA VAL A 493 6.31 -16.29 25.55
C VAL A 493 6.01 -17.32 24.46
N THR A 494 5.31 -18.41 24.80
CA THR A 494 4.92 -19.44 23.83
C THR A 494 4.01 -18.84 22.75
N VAL A 495 3.02 -18.04 23.14
CA VAL A 495 2.13 -17.33 22.22
C VAL A 495 2.92 -16.42 21.28
N LEU A 496 3.87 -15.64 21.80
CA LEU A 496 4.70 -14.74 21.01
C LEU A 496 5.58 -15.51 20.02
N ALA A 497 6.14 -16.66 20.43
CA ALA A 497 6.99 -17.48 19.59
C ALA A 497 6.24 -18.08 18.37
N HIS A 498 4.92 -18.29 18.47
CA HIS A 498 4.11 -18.77 17.34
C HIS A 498 3.77 -17.66 16.32
N ARG A 499 3.96 -16.38 16.67
CA ARG A 499 3.48 -15.23 15.89
C ARG A 499 4.00 -15.11 14.46
N PRO A 500 5.28 -15.40 14.14
CA PRO A 500 5.76 -15.26 12.76
C PRO A 500 4.95 -16.11 11.77
N LEU A 501 4.27 -17.17 12.21
CA LEU A 501 3.67 -18.16 11.31
C LEU A 501 2.17 -17.99 11.10
N ILE A 502 1.54 -17.09 11.85
CA ILE A 502 0.11 -16.79 11.73
C ILE A 502 -0.28 -16.28 10.33
N PRO A 503 0.52 -15.45 9.63
CA PRO A 503 0.22 -15.03 8.27
C PRO A 503 0.06 -16.20 7.27
N LEU A 504 0.64 -17.38 7.55
CA LEU A 504 0.53 -18.55 6.68
C LEU A 504 -0.87 -19.16 6.64
N LEU A 505 -1.68 -18.89 7.67
CA LEU A 505 -3.02 -19.47 7.82
C LEU A 505 -4.10 -18.64 7.11
N GLY A 506 -3.76 -17.45 6.62
CA GLY A 506 -4.71 -16.53 6.01
C GLY A 506 -5.95 -16.32 6.89
N GLU A 507 -7.14 -16.43 6.29
CA GLU A 507 -8.42 -16.22 6.98
C GLU A 507 -8.71 -17.26 8.09
N TRP A 508 -8.14 -18.47 7.98
CA TRP A 508 -8.33 -19.52 8.99
C TRP A 508 -7.65 -19.18 10.31
N GLY A 509 -6.58 -18.38 10.29
CA GLY A 509 -5.85 -17.98 11.50
C GLY A 509 -6.74 -17.23 12.49
N PHE A 510 -7.60 -16.34 12.02
CA PHE A 510 -8.55 -15.62 12.87
C PHE A 510 -9.64 -16.54 13.42
N ARG A 511 -10.23 -17.39 12.56
CA ARG A 511 -11.32 -18.31 12.95
C ARG A 511 -10.86 -19.32 14.00
N LEU A 512 -9.70 -19.95 13.81
CA LEU A 512 -9.15 -20.91 14.78
C LEU A 512 -8.91 -20.25 16.15
N LYS A 513 -8.36 -19.03 16.18
CA LYS A 513 -8.14 -18.29 17.43
C LYS A 513 -9.47 -18.03 18.14
N TRP A 514 -10.47 -17.57 17.38
CA TRP A 514 -11.80 -17.29 17.92
C TRP A 514 -12.46 -18.54 18.52
N TYR A 515 -12.42 -19.68 17.83
CA TYR A 515 -12.94 -20.94 18.36
C TYR A 515 -12.17 -21.43 19.58
N SER A 516 -10.84 -21.29 19.60
CA SER A 516 -10.03 -21.67 20.77
C SER A 516 -10.35 -20.81 21.99
N MET A 517 -10.66 -19.53 21.80
CA MET A 517 -11.10 -18.62 22.86
C MET A 517 -12.49 -19.00 23.38
N ILE A 518 -13.45 -19.27 22.50
CA ILE A 518 -14.80 -19.74 22.90
C ILE A 518 -14.68 -21.03 23.72
N GLY A 519 -13.85 -21.98 23.26
CA GLY A 519 -13.58 -23.22 23.99
C GLY A 519 -13.02 -22.96 25.39
N LEU A 520 -11.98 -22.12 25.51
CA LEU A 520 -11.38 -21.75 26.79
C LEU A 520 -12.38 -21.09 27.75
N VAL A 521 -13.20 -20.16 27.27
CA VAL A 521 -14.24 -19.50 28.07
C VAL A 521 -15.31 -20.50 28.50
N TRP A 522 -15.72 -21.41 27.60
CA TRP A 522 -16.69 -22.45 27.92
C TRP A 522 -16.18 -23.38 29.03
N PHE A 523 -14.93 -23.86 28.93
CA PHE A 523 -14.30 -24.66 29.99
C PHE A 523 -14.12 -23.90 31.29
N ALA A 524 -13.87 -22.59 31.25
CA ALA A 524 -13.81 -21.74 32.44
C ALA A 524 -15.14 -21.65 33.18
N LEU A 525 -16.22 -21.50 32.43
CA LEU A 525 -17.57 -21.37 33.00
C LEU A 525 -18.11 -22.69 33.55
N HIS A 526 -17.71 -23.85 32.98
CA HIS A 526 -18.34 -25.14 33.31
C HIS A 526 -17.44 -26.12 34.08
N GLY A 527 -16.11 -25.96 34.05
CA GLY A 527 -15.17 -26.91 34.65
C GLY A 527 -14.28 -26.34 35.77
N GLY A 528 -14.32 -25.04 36.04
CA GLY A 528 -13.42 -24.40 37.01
C GLY A 528 -11.96 -24.36 36.56
N ALA A 529 -11.07 -23.87 37.43
CA ALA A 529 -9.70 -23.51 37.09
C ALA A 529 -8.86 -24.64 36.45
N ALA A 530 -8.97 -25.87 36.96
CA ALA A 530 -8.19 -27.00 36.44
C ALA A 530 -8.52 -27.35 34.98
N HIS A 531 -9.80 -27.24 34.58
CA HIS A 531 -10.24 -27.53 33.21
C HIS A 531 -9.78 -26.44 32.23
N VAL A 532 -9.71 -25.18 32.66
CA VAL A 532 -9.15 -24.07 31.86
C VAL A 532 -7.68 -24.33 31.56
N VAL A 533 -6.94 -24.80 32.56
CA VAL A 533 -5.51 -25.07 32.46
C VAL A 533 -5.24 -26.24 31.51
N ILE A 534 -6.01 -27.33 31.61
CA ILE A 534 -5.91 -28.49 30.71
C ILE A 534 -6.32 -28.12 29.27
N ALA A 535 -7.44 -27.42 29.10
CA ALA A 535 -7.90 -26.97 27.78
C ALA A 535 -6.89 -26.00 27.13
N GLY A 536 -6.32 -25.08 27.92
CA GLY A 536 -5.27 -24.16 27.46
C GLY A 536 -4.00 -24.89 27.01
N ALA A 537 -3.55 -25.89 27.77
CA ALA A 537 -2.41 -26.72 27.39
C ALA A 537 -2.67 -27.50 26.09
N ALA A 538 -3.86 -28.09 25.94
CA ALA A 538 -4.26 -28.80 24.73
C ALA A 538 -4.32 -27.87 23.50
N VAL A 539 -4.85 -26.65 23.66
CA VAL A 539 -4.88 -25.63 22.60
C VAL A 539 -3.46 -25.22 22.18
N LEU A 540 -2.57 -24.94 23.14
CA LEU A 540 -1.18 -24.57 22.85
C LEU A 540 -0.43 -25.69 22.09
N LEU A 541 -0.61 -26.94 22.52
CA LEU A 541 -0.02 -28.10 21.85
C LEU A 541 -0.60 -28.31 20.45
N PHE A 542 -1.91 -28.17 20.29
CA PHE A 542 -2.56 -28.23 18.97
C PHE A 542 -1.96 -27.20 18.01
N TRP A 543 -1.78 -25.96 18.47
CA TRP A 543 -1.17 -24.90 17.67
C TRP A 543 0.30 -25.20 17.31
N ALA A 544 1.09 -25.76 18.24
CA ALA A 544 2.48 -26.14 18.00
C ALA A 544 2.63 -27.33 17.02
N VAL A 545 1.70 -28.28 17.05
CA VAL A 545 1.67 -29.41 16.12
C VAL A 545 1.22 -28.96 14.73
N ALA A 546 0.12 -28.20 14.63
CA ALA A 546 -0.35 -27.63 13.38
C ALA A 546 0.74 -26.78 12.71
N HIS A 547 1.50 -26.02 13.50
CA HIS A 547 2.67 -25.27 13.08
C HIS A 547 3.74 -26.14 12.43
N THR A 548 4.16 -27.21 13.10
CA THR A 548 5.21 -28.12 12.60
C THR A 548 4.79 -28.75 11.27
N ILE A 549 3.51 -29.14 11.17
CA ILE A 549 2.93 -29.68 9.92
C ILE A 549 2.97 -28.64 8.81
N LEU A 550 2.52 -27.40 9.03
CA LEU A 550 2.50 -26.35 8.01
C LEU A 550 3.89 -25.99 7.46
N VAL A 551 4.90 -25.93 8.34
CA VAL A 551 6.29 -25.69 7.94
C VAL A 551 6.81 -26.81 7.04
N THR A 552 6.45 -28.06 7.34
CA THR A 552 6.86 -29.23 6.54
C THR A 552 6.06 -29.42 5.25
N ALA A 553 4.75 -29.11 5.25
CA ALA A 553 3.83 -29.42 4.15
C ALA A 553 3.86 -28.41 3.01
N ARG A 554 4.13 -27.12 3.27
CA ARG A 554 4.18 -26.10 2.20
C ARG A 554 5.32 -26.35 1.20
N ASP A 555 6.42 -26.94 1.66
CA ASP A 555 7.58 -27.24 0.81
C ASP A 555 7.35 -28.49 -0.06
N THR A 556 6.46 -29.41 0.31
CA THR A 556 6.07 -30.55 -0.54
C THR A 556 5.13 -30.13 -1.68
N PHE A 557 4.26 -29.14 -1.47
CA PHE A 557 3.30 -28.67 -2.47
C PHE A 557 3.84 -27.58 -3.42
N SER A 558 5.01 -27.00 -3.18
CA SER A 558 5.65 -26.04 -4.12
C SER A 558 6.49 -26.70 -5.21
N ARG A 559 6.52 -28.05 -5.24
CA ARG A 559 7.26 -28.86 -6.23
C ARG A 559 6.36 -29.56 -7.26
N THR A 560 5.06 -29.29 -7.23
CA THR A 560 4.05 -29.75 -8.20
C THR A 560 3.37 -28.53 -8.79
#